data_AF-A0A1B8FDB9-F1
#
_entry.id   AF-A0A1B8FDB9-F1
#
_cell.length_a   1.000
_cell.length_b   1.000
_cell.length_c   1.000
_cell.angle_alpha   90.00
_cell.angle_beta   90.00
_cell.angle_gamma   90.00
#
_symmetry.space_group_name_H-M   'P 1'
#
loop_
_entity.id
_entity.type
_entity.pdbx_description
1 polymer ?
#
loop_
_entity_poly.entity_id
_entity_poly.type
_entity_poly.pdbx_seq_one_letter_code
_entity_poly.pdbx_strand_id
1 'polypeptide(L)'
;MYRALDLTVDIVEHAGTSVLPLGHLAEPDGVLAICLRYGANTLSGDTSQLIKLASYVESSKTRKDDTADFIFDTRNMIVDVMPLDFDLSTRHSPCRVVEGEMGVLIATSLQRLRNPLVRYVTGDIGSIHPLPPSASSQLGQDAEHLRVLRLHGRDTRSSFKWEGEYFELDKLSKLMSTPAWGILRWQIVLTSDQASFDHVEIRLICATGMDGLVALEEIEAKLKRHFYVDASSGSLFHVNIRTPDDFIRSETGNKVIKVVDRRGKKK
;
A
#
# COMPACT_ATOMS: atom_id res chain seq x y z
N MET A 1 -17.63 -14.79 22.79
CA MET A 1 -16.60 -14.04 22.03
C MET A 1 -15.25 -14.07 22.75
N TYR A 2 -15.19 -13.79 24.07
CA TYR A 2 -13.96 -13.90 24.89
C TYR A 2 -13.20 -15.23 24.73
N ARG A 3 -13.87 -16.39 24.86
CA ARG A 3 -13.20 -17.70 24.74
C ARG A 3 -12.49 -17.99 23.40
N ALA A 4 -12.97 -17.39 22.30
CA ALA A 4 -12.34 -17.57 20.99
C ALA A 4 -11.13 -16.65 20.81
N LEU A 5 -11.20 -15.45 21.39
CA LEU A 5 -10.07 -14.53 21.46
C LEU A 5 -8.96 -15.12 22.33
N ASP A 6 -9.31 -15.63 23.52
CA ASP A 6 -8.35 -16.26 24.43
C ASP A 6 -7.62 -17.44 23.76
N LEU A 7 -8.36 -18.30 23.04
CA LEU A 7 -7.77 -19.43 22.30
C LEU A 7 -6.88 -18.96 21.14
N THR A 8 -7.25 -17.86 20.46
CA THR A 8 -6.47 -17.31 19.35
C THR A 8 -5.19 -16.66 19.86
N VAL A 9 -5.27 -15.90 20.96
CA VAL A 9 -4.12 -15.31 21.64
C VAL A 9 -3.16 -16.42 22.05
N ASP A 10 -3.66 -17.47 22.70
CA ASP A 10 -2.85 -18.61 23.16
C ASP A 10 -2.12 -19.32 22.01
N ILE A 11 -2.82 -19.61 20.90
CA ILE A 11 -2.20 -20.22 19.70
C ILE A 11 -1.10 -19.33 19.12
N VAL A 12 -1.34 -18.01 19.07
CA VAL A 12 -0.43 -17.06 18.40
C VAL A 12 0.77 -16.74 19.30
N GLU A 13 0.60 -16.69 20.63
CA GLU A 13 1.70 -16.61 21.60
C GLU A 13 2.61 -17.84 21.52
N HIS A 14 2.04 -19.05 21.40
CA HIS A 14 2.80 -20.28 21.18
C HIS A 14 3.57 -20.31 19.85
N ALA A 15 3.20 -19.46 18.88
CA ALA A 15 3.95 -19.25 17.65
C ALA A 15 5.09 -18.22 17.79
N GLY A 16 5.39 -17.75 19.01
CA GLY A 16 6.49 -16.83 19.31
C GLY A 16 6.13 -15.35 19.16
N THR A 17 4.84 -15.01 19.19
CA THR A 17 4.38 -13.62 19.08
C THR A 17 4.16 -12.98 20.45
N SER A 18 4.25 -11.65 20.50
CA SER A 18 3.82 -10.83 21.65
C SER A 18 2.50 -10.20 21.26
N VAL A 19 1.39 -10.77 21.76
CA VAL A 19 0.04 -10.41 21.35
C VAL A 19 -0.55 -9.38 22.31
N LEU A 20 -1.08 -8.30 21.77
CA LEU A 20 -1.90 -7.36 22.55
C LEU A 20 -3.39 -7.53 22.17
N PRO A 21 -4.23 -8.09 23.07
CA PRO A 21 -5.66 -8.15 22.86
C PRO A 21 -6.31 -6.77 23.09
N LEU A 22 -7.03 -6.29 22.08
CA LEU A 22 -7.72 -5.00 22.11
C LEU A 22 -9.14 -5.17 22.65
N GLY A 23 -9.43 -4.49 23.75
CA GLY A 23 -10.79 -4.37 24.26
C GLY A 23 -11.60 -3.30 23.53
N HIS A 24 -12.93 -3.39 23.58
CA HIS A 24 -13.84 -2.44 22.92
C HIS A 24 -13.76 -1.00 23.46
N LEU A 25 -13.17 -0.79 24.63
CA LEU A 25 -12.92 0.52 25.24
C LEU A 25 -11.48 1.01 25.06
N ALA A 26 -10.67 0.27 24.29
CA ALA A 26 -9.27 0.63 24.11
C ALA A 26 -9.17 1.87 23.21
N GLU A 27 -8.59 2.94 23.74
CA GLU A 27 -8.32 4.14 22.94
C GLU A 27 -7.01 3.98 22.16
N PRO A 28 -6.96 4.40 20.87
CA PRO A 28 -5.83 4.12 19.98
C PRO A 28 -4.47 4.63 20.46
N ASP A 29 -4.45 5.76 21.15
CA ASP A 29 -3.25 6.37 21.73
C ASP A 29 -2.67 5.52 22.87
N GLY A 30 -3.54 5.04 23.77
CA GLY A 30 -3.17 4.13 24.85
C GLY A 30 -2.69 2.78 24.32
N VAL A 31 -3.37 2.26 23.29
CA VAL A 31 -2.97 1.02 22.61
C VAL A 31 -1.59 1.16 21.98
N LEU A 32 -1.34 2.24 21.24
CA LEU A 32 -0.04 2.49 20.62
C LEU A 32 1.08 2.60 21.66
N ALA A 33 0.83 3.32 22.76
CA ALA A 33 1.79 3.45 23.85
C ALA A 33 2.13 2.09 24.49
N ILE A 34 1.14 1.20 24.65
CA ILE A 34 1.36 -0.17 25.14
C ILE A 34 2.13 -1.00 24.11
N CYS A 35 1.78 -0.93 22.83
CA CYS A 35 2.50 -1.65 21.76
C CYS A 35 3.99 -1.28 21.76
N LEU A 36 4.30 0.01 21.83
CA LEU A 36 5.68 0.51 21.87
C LEU A 36 6.40 0.11 23.15
N ARG A 37 5.71 0.14 24.30
CA ARG A 37 6.30 -0.20 25.61
C ARG A 37 6.62 -1.69 25.73
N TYR A 38 5.77 -2.55 25.19
CA TYR A 38 5.89 -4.01 25.35
C TYR A 38 6.37 -4.74 24.09
N GLY A 39 6.65 -4.01 23.01
CA GLY A 39 7.12 -4.59 21.75
C GLY A 39 6.11 -5.56 21.13
N ALA A 40 4.82 -5.27 21.25
CA ALA A 40 3.78 -6.12 20.68
C ALA A 40 3.97 -6.21 19.16
N ASN A 41 4.12 -7.41 18.64
CA ASN A 41 4.33 -7.66 17.20
C ASN A 41 3.06 -8.19 16.52
N THR A 42 2.03 -8.48 17.30
CA THR A 42 0.73 -8.95 16.82
C THR A 42 -0.39 -8.28 17.61
N LEU A 43 -1.44 -7.85 16.90
CA LEU A 43 -2.64 -7.27 17.48
C LEU A 43 -3.84 -8.17 17.20
N SER A 44 -4.68 -8.38 18.19
CA SER A 44 -5.92 -9.14 18.06
C SER A 44 -7.08 -8.37 18.67
N GLY A 45 -8.20 -8.25 17.96
CA GLY A 45 -9.37 -7.52 18.44
C GLY A 45 -10.50 -7.61 17.43
N ASP A 46 -11.63 -6.99 17.73
CA ASP A 46 -12.68 -6.82 16.74
C ASP A 46 -12.21 -5.91 15.59
N THR A 47 -12.80 -6.10 14.41
CA THR A 47 -12.42 -5.39 13.18
C THR A 47 -12.48 -3.87 13.35
N SER A 48 -13.49 -3.35 14.06
CA SER A 48 -13.61 -1.91 14.31
C SER A 48 -12.44 -1.35 15.11
N GLN A 49 -11.96 -2.05 16.14
CA GLN A 49 -10.80 -1.60 16.92
C GLN A 49 -9.49 -1.65 16.13
N LEU A 50 -9.30 -2.69 15.31
CA LEU A 50 -8.12 -2.79 14.45
C LEU A 50 -8.11 -1.68 13.39
N ILE A 51 -9.26 -1.36 12.79
CA ILE A 51 -9.39 -0.24 11.84
C ILE A 51 -9.14 1.09 12.55
N LYS A 52 -9.77 1.32 13.72
CA LYS A 52 -9.61 2.57 14.50
C LYS A 52 -8.15 2.84 14.84
N LEU A 53 -7.41 1.81 15.27
CA LEU A 53 -5.98 1.92 15.54
C LEU A 53 -5.16 2.13 14.27
N ALA A 54 -5.46 1.41 13.18
CA ALA A 54 -4.75 1.59 11.91
C ALA A 54 -4.89 3.03 11.39
N SER A 55 -6.11 3.58 11.40
CA SER A 55 -6.38 4.97 11.03
C SER A 55 -5.67 5.97 11.94
N TYR A 56 -5.59 5.70 13.25
CA TYR A 56 -4.89 6.54 14.21
C TYR A 56 -3.36 6.52 14.02
N VAL A 57 -2.78 5.35 13.79
CA VAL A 57 -1.33 5.23 13.50
C VAL A 57 -1.01 5.93 12.19
N GLU A 58 -1.88 5.80 11.19
CA GLU A 58 -1.73 6.47 9.90
C GLU A 58 -1.79 8.00 10.02
N SER A 59 -2.72 8.53 10.82
CA SER A 59 -2.81 9.98 11.08
C SER A 59 -1.70 10.52 11.98
N SER A 60 -1.10 9.68 12.82
CA SER A 60 0.00 10.04 13.74
C SER A 60 1.38 10.06 13.09
N LYS A 61 1.50 9.66 11.81
CA LYS A 61 2.77 9.73 11.07
C LYS A 61 3.20 11.19 10.87
N THR A 62 4.06 11.69 11.76
CA THR A 62 4.85 12.89 11.49
C THR A 62 5.87 12.54 10.42
N ARG A 63 5.68 13.14 9.23
CA ARG A 63 6.44 12.89 8.01
C ARG A 63 7.91 13.28 8.18
N LYS A 64 8.72 12.37 8.69
CA LYS A 64 10.19 12.37 8.58
C LYS A 64 10.55 11.14 7.76
N ASP A 65 11.23 11.37 6.63
CA ASP A 65 11.66 10.41 5.60
C ASP A 65 10.94 9.06 5.70
N ASP A 66 9.89 8.88 4.87
CA ASP A 66 8.96 7.72 4.77
C ASP A 66 9.69 6.39 4.43
N THR A 67 10.71 6.07 5.20
CA THR A 67 11.49 4.86 5.11
C THR A 67 11.36 4.08 6.40
N ALA A 68 11.17 2.78 6.26
CA ALA A 68 11.07 1.86 7.38
C ALA A 68 12.10 0.75 7.20
N ASP A 69 12.92 0.55 8.23
CA ASP A 69 13.96 -0.48 8.25
C ASP A 69 13.44 -1.73 8.96
N PHE A 70 13.59 -2.87 8.29
CA PHE A 70 13.29 -4.20 8.82
C PHE A 70 14.54 -5.06 8.75
N ILE A 71 14.69 -5.99 9.69
CA ILE A 71 15.75 -7.01 9.61
C ILE A 71 15.12 -8.29 9.09
N PHE A 72 15.77 -8.93 8.12
CA PHE A 72 15.36 -10.25 7.63
C PHE A 72 16.54 -11.20 7.55
N ASP A 73 16.24 -12.50 7.65
CA ASP A 73 17.21 -13.58 7.57
C ASP A 73 17.17 -14.21 6.17
N THR A 74 18.31 -14.18 5.49
CA THR A 74 18.54 -14.72 4.15
C THR A 74 18.37 -16.24 4.06
N ARG A 75 18.44 -16.96 5.19
CA ARG A 75 18.14 -18.40 5.26
C ARG A 75 16.65 -18.68 5.15
N ASN A 76 15.80 -17.70 5.47
CA ASN A 76 14.34 -17.85 5.54
C ASN A 76 13.62 -17.19 4.37
N MET A 77 14.21 -16.15 3.80
CA MET A 77 13.64 -15.39 2.70
C MET A 77 14.73 -14.84 1.78
N ILE A 78 14.52 -14.94 0.48
CA ILE A 78 15.34 -14.28 -0.54
C ILE A 78 14.59 -13.04 -0.98
N VAL A 79 15.25 -11.89 -0.96
CA VAL A 79 14.70 -10.61 -1.45
C VAL A 79 15.60 -10.11 -2.57
N ASP A 80 15.03 -9.93 -3.76
CA ASP A 80 15.69 -9.29 -4.90
C ASP A 80 15.23 -7.84 -5.04
N VAL A 81 16.11 -6.97 -5.57
CA VAL A 81 15.80 -5.57 -5.83
C VAL A 81 15.94 -5.28 -7.33
N MET A 82 14.82 -5.23 -8.04
CA MET A 82 14.82 -4.95 -9.48
C MET A 82 14.83 -3.45 -9.77
N PRO A 83 15.54 -2.98 -10.81
CA PRO A 83 15.44 -1.59 -11.26
C PRO A 83 13.98 -1.12 -11.46
N LEU A 84 13.70 0.17 -11.23
CA LEU A 84 12.34 0.71 -11.33
C LEU A 84 11.73 0.72 -12.74
N ASP A 85 12.56 0.56 -13.77
CA ASP A 85 12.18 0.44 -15.17
C ASP A 85 12.12 -1.03 -15.65
N PHE A 86 12.30 -1.99 -14.74
CA PHE A 86 12.28 -3.41 -15.04
C PHE A 86 10.88 -3.88 -15.44
N ASP A 87 10.80 -4.63 -16.54
CA ASP A 87 9.57 -5.29 -16.96
C ASP A 87 9.31 -6.53 -16.11
N LEU A 88 8.35 -6.40 -15.18
CA LEU A 88 7.93 -7.45 -14.26
C LEU A 88 7.31 -8.68 -14.95
N SER A 89 6.98 -8.59 -16.26
CA SER A 89 6.48 -9.74 -17.03
C SER A 89 7.60 -10.69 -17.48
N THR A 90 8.85 -10.28 -17.35
CA THR A 90 10.02 -11.04 -17.83
C THR A 90 10.34 -12.21 -16.87
N ARG A 91 10.19 -13.45 -17.35
CA ARG A 91 10.40 -14.66 -16.53
C ARG A 91 11.86 -15.04 -16.29
N HIS A 92 12.76 -14.57 -17.15
CA HIS A 92 14.19 -14.86 -17.08
C HIS A 92 14.94 -13.55 -16.90
N SER A 93 15.42 -13.30 -15.69
CA SER A 93 16.25 -12.12 -15.43
C SER A 93 17.31 -12.45 -14.40
N PRO A 94 18.56 -12.02 -14.61
CA PRO A 94 19.61 -12.21 -13.63
C PRO A 94 19.25 -11.44 -12.36
N CYS A 95 19.37 -12.11 -11.23
CA CYS A 95 19.20 -11.55 -9.90
C CYS A 95 20.16 -10.36 -9.74
N ARG A 96 19.61 -9.15 -9.56
CA ARG A 96 20.39 -7.99 -9.11
C ARG A 96 19.98 -7.75 -7.67
N VAL A 97 20.81 -8.19 -6.74
CA VAL A 97 20.87 -7.59 -5.41
C VAL A 97 22.11 -6.71 -5.45
N VAL A 98 21.92 -5.43 -5.75
CA VAL A 98 23.00 -4.45 -5.53
C VAL A 98 22.67 -3.80 -4.19
N GLU A 99 23.48 -4.09 -3.18
CA GLU A 99 23.31 -3.49 -1.87
C GLU A 99 23.28 -1.96 -1.98
N GLY A 100 22.32 -1.34 -1.30
CA GLY A 100 22.10 0.10 -1.31
C GLY A 100 21.29 0.64 -2.49
N GLU A 101 21.16 -0.09 -3.61
CA GLU A 101 20.35 0.37 -4.75
C GLU A 101 18.86 0.25 -4.46
N MET A 102 18.10 1.26 -4.88
CA MET A 102 16.65 1.31 -4.74
C MET A 102 15.97 0.67 -5.95
N GLY A 103 14.95 -0.14 -5.69
CA GLY A 103 14.20 -0.82 -6.74
C GLY A 103 12.94 -1.52 -6.25
N VAL A 104 12.24 -2.19 -7.17
CA VAL A 104 11.06 -2.99 -6.87
C VAL A 104 11.48 -4.24 -6.12
N LEU A 105 10.84 -4.49 -4.98
CA LEU A 105 11.10 -5.65 -4.16
C LEU A 105 10.39 -6.89 -4.72
N ILE A 106 11.17 -7.97 -4.84
CA ILE A 106 10.68 -9.30 -5.19
C ILE A 106 11.06 -10.24 -4.05
N ALA A 107 10.09 -10.93 -3.47
CA ALA A 107 10.30 -11.80 -2.32
C ALA A 107 10.08 -13.28 -2.68
N THR A 108 10.94 -14.15 -2.18
CA THR A 108 10.77 -15.60 -2.17
C THR A 108 10.86 -16.11 -0.75
N SER A 109 9.78 -16.70 -0.24
CA SER A 109 9.79 -17.34 1.08
C SER A 109 10.34 -18.76 0.98
N LEU A 110 11.33 -19.10 1.80
CA LEU A 110 11.93 -20.44 1.87
C LEU A 110 11.27 -21.33 2.92
N GLN A 111 10.34 -20.79 3.71
CA GLN A 111 9.70 -21.49 4.83
C GLN A 111 8.23 -21.85 4.59
N ARG A 112 7.53 -21.19 3.65
CA ARG A 112 6.11 -21.46 3.39
C ARG A 112 5.90 -22.76 2.63
N LEU A 113 5.35 -23.77 3.31
CA LEU A 113 5.01 -25.07 2.70
C LEU A 113 3.69 -25.07 1.92
N ARG A 114 2.74 -24.18 2.26
CA ARG A 114 1.47 -24.00 1.54
C ARG A 114 1.45 -22.64 0.87
N ASN A 115 1.07 -22.61 -0.42
CA ASN A 115 1.10 -21.42 -1.28
C ASN A 115 2.46 -20.69 -1.20
N PRO A 116 3.56 -21.38 -1.55
CA PRO A 116 4.90 -20.81 -1.47
C PRO A 116 4.97 -19.53 -2.31
N LEU A 117 5.49 -18.47 -1.71
CA LEU A 117 5.74 -17.22 -2.42
C LEU A 117 7.09 -17.38 -3.13
N VAL A 118 7.06 -17.49 -4.45
CA VAL A 118 8.26 -17.65 -5.27
C VAL A 118 8.32 -16.49 -6.25
N ARG A 119 9.39 -15.69 -6.16
CA ARG A 119 9.59 -14.47 -6.95
C ARG A 119 8.34 -13.59 -7.00
N TYR A 120 7.69 -13.43 -5.86
CA TYR A 120 6.49 -12.62 -5.74
C TYR A 120 6.85 -11.14 -5.77
N VAL A 121 6.28 -10.40 -6.72
CA VAL A 121 6.43 -8.95 -6.80
C VAL A 121 5.61 -8.33 -5.68
N THR A 122 6.25 -7.65 -4.72
CA THR A 122 5.52 -7.12 -3.55
C THR A 122 4.75 -5.85 -3.88
N GLY A 123 5.15 -5.15 -4.94
CA GLY A 123 4.64 -3.82 -5.29
C GLY A 123 5.29 -2.69 -4.49
N ASP A 124 6.23 -3.02 -3.61
CA ASP A 124 6.96 -2.07 -2.79
C ASP A 124 8.30 -1.70 -3.44
N ILE A 125 8.75 -0.48 -3.15
CA ILE A 125 10.07 0.02 -3.49
C ILE A 125 10.93 -0.08 -2.23
N GLY A 126 12.11 -0.65 -2.37
CA GLY A 126 13.02 -0.90 -1.27
C GLY A 126 14.49 -0.92 -1.66
N SER A 127 15.36 -0.99 -0.67
CA SER A 127 16.77 -1.32 -0.83
C SER A 127 17.27 -2.23 0.29
N ILE A 128 18.32 -3.01 0.01
CA ILE A 128 18.91 -3.96 0.95
C ILE A 128 20.27 -3.43 1.41
N HIS A 129 20.54 -3.50 2.71
CA HIS A 129 21.77 -3.01 3.33
C HIS A 129 22.35 -4.05 4.29
N PRO A 130 23.67 -4.02 4.55
CA PRO A 130 24.26 -4.77 5.64
C PRO A 130 23.74 -4.27 7.00
N LEU A 131 23.86 -5.12 8.03
CA LEU A 131 23.63 -4.67 9.40
C LEU A 131 24.62 -3.57 9.79
N PRO A 132 24.21 -2.61 10.65
CA PRO A 132 25.14 -1.65 11.22
C PRO A 132 26.30 -2.35 11.94
N PRO A 133 27.54 -1.83 11.87
CA PRO A 133 28.70 -2.48 12.51
C PRO A 133 28.52 -2.76 14.00
N SER A 134 27.80 -1.87 14.70
CA SER A 134 27.47 -2.01 16.12
C SER A 134 26.54 -3.19 16.44
N ALA A 135 25.66 -3.56 15.51
CA ALA A 135 24.79 -4.73 15.65
C ALA A 135 25.51 -6.00 15.17
N SER A 136 26.26 -5.90 14.07
CA SER A 136 27.00 -7.04 13.51
C SER A 136 28.03 -7.61 14.50
N SER A 137 28.70 -6.75 15.28
CA SER A 137 29.69 -7.21 16.27
C SER A 137 29.08 -7.98 17.44
N GLN A 138 27.81 -7.74 17.77
CA GLN A 138 27.10 -8.40 18.85
C GLN A 138 26.55 -9.78 18.45
N LEU A 139 26.30 -9.97 17.15
CA LEU A 139 25.64 -11.16 16.60
C LEU A 139 26.63 -12.24 16.12
N GLY A 140 27.92 -11.91 16.04
CA GLY A 140 28.95 -12.88 15.63
C GLY A 140 28.69 -13.43 14.22
N GLN A 141 28.70 -14.77 14.08
CA GLN A 141 28.51 -15.44 12.80
C GLN A 141 27.11 -15.25 12.23
N ASP A 142 26.07 -15.19 13.07
CA ASP A 142 24.69 -15.03 12.59
C ASP A 142 24.46 -13.72 11.82
N ALA A 143 25.31 -12.71 12.04
CA ALA A 143 25.23 -11.45 11.30
C ALA A 143 25.41 -11.63 9.78
N GLU A 144 26.09 -12.69 9.34
CA GLU A 144 26.32 -12.97 7.92
C GLU A 144 25.02 -13.28 7.16
N HIS A 145 24.01 -13.79 7.87
CA HIS A 145 22.72 -14.17 7.30
C HIS A 145 21.66 -13.08 7.43
N LEU A 146 21.91 -12.04 8.21
CA LEU A 146 20.95 -10.97 8.46
C LEU A 146 21.24 -9.76 7.56
N ARG A 147 20.17 -9.15 7.05
CA ARG A 147 20.23 -7.93 6.24
C ARG A 147 19.15 -6.95 6.68
N VAL A 148 19.39 -5.67 6.43
CA VAL A 148 18.40 -4.60 6.61
C VAL A 148 17.68 -4.38 5.29
N LEU A 149 16.36 -4.54 5.30
CA LEU A 149 15.46 -4.13 4.24
C LEU A 149 14.91 -2.74 4.56
N ARG A 150 15.28 -1.74 3.77
CA ARG A 150 14.73 -0.39 3.86
C ARG A 150 13.59 -0.25 2.86
N LEU A 151 12.36 -0.15 3.34
CA LEU A 151 11.19 0.19 2.50
C LEU A 151 11.19 1.69 2.24
N HIS A 152 10.90 2.10 1.00
CA HIS A 152 10.74 3.51 0.57
C HIS A 152 9.30 3.81 0.11
N GLY A 153 8.36 2.94 0.46
CA GLY A 153 6.96 3.02 0.02
C GLY A 153 6.66 2.10 -1.15
N ARG A 154 5.61 2.42 -1.93
CA ARG A 154 5.16 1.61 -3.07
C ARG A 154 5.55 2.17 -4.41
N ASP A 155 5.58 1.28 -5.41
CA ASP A 155 5.57 1.71 -6.80
C ASP A 155 4.22 2.34 -7.16
N THR A 156 4.21 3.67 -7.14
CA THR A 156 3.05 4.50 -7.48
C THR A 156 2.72 4.49 -8.98
N ARG A 157 3.58 3.89 -9.83
CA ARG A 157 3.34 3.75 -11.27
C ARG A 157 2.35 2.63 -11.59
N SER A 158 2.23 1.64 -10.70
CA SER A 158 1.42 0.44 -10.90
C SER A 158 0.21 0.36 -9.95
N SER A 159 0.22 1.07 -8.82
CA SER A 159 -0.90 1.07 -7.87
C SER A 159 -1.02 2.37 -7.06
N PHE A 160 -2.15 2.55 -6.39
CA PHE A 160 -2.34 3.60 -5.38
C PHE A 160 -3.20 3.08 -4.22
N LYS A 161 -3.17 3.78 -3.08
CA LYS A 161 -3.92 3.45 -1.86
C LYS A 161 -5.01 4.47 -1.59
N TRP A 162 -6.21 4.03 -1.25
CA TRP A 162 -7.31 4.87 -0.77
C TRP A 162 -8.16 4.08 0.25
N GLU A 163 -8.52 4.71 1.38
CA GLU A 163 -9.30 4.09 2.47
C GLU A 163 -8.75 2.71 2.94
N GLY A 164 -7.43 2.59 3.10
CA GLY A 164 -6.80 1.33 3.51
C GLY A 164 -6.61 0.30 2.39
N GLU A 165 -7.35 0.43 1.29
CA GLU A 165 -7.36 -0.50 0.17
C GLU A 165 -6.40 -0.10 -0.95
N TYR A 166 -5.94 -1.09 -1.70
CA TYR A 166 -4.99 -0.92 -2.78
C TYR A 166 -5.59 -1.23 -4.14
N PHE A 167 -5.40 -0.31 -5.07
CA PHE A 167 -5.96 -0.40 -6.42
C PHE A 167 -4.85 -0.46 -7.47
N GLU A 168 -4.86 -1.53 -8.27
CA GLU A 168 -3.95 -1.71 -9.39
C GLU A 168 -4.38 -0.89 -10.61
N LEU A 169 -3.46 -0.10 -11.16
CA LEU A 169 -3.75 0.79 -12.28
C LEU A 169 -4.05 0.03 -13.57
N ASP A 170 -3.56 -1.19 -13.75
CA ASP A 170 -3.87 -2.01 -14.92
C ASP A 170 -5.30 -2.53 -14.89
N LYS A 171 -5.79 -2.97 -13.72
CA LYS A 171 -7.19 -3.38 -13.53
C LYS A 171 -8.12 -2.20 -13.76
N LEU A 172 -7.78 -1.05 -13.20
CA LEU A 172 -8.55 0.18 -13.41
C LEU A 172 -8.49 0.64 -14.87
N SER A 173 -7.33 0.58 -15.52
CA SER A 173 -7.19 0.94 -16.94
C SER A 173 -8.10 0.08 -17.81
N LYS A 174 -8.13 -1.25 -17.58
CA LYS A 174 -9.04 -2.17 -18.29
C LYS A 174 -10.51 -1.80 -18.08
N LEU A 175 -10.89 -1.45 -16.84
CA LEU A 175 -12.24 -1.02 -16.52
C LEU A 175 -12.61 0.29 -17.24
N MET A 176 -11.71 1.29 -17.22
CA MET A 176 -11.91 2.59 -17.87
C MET A 176 -11.95 2.50 -19.39
N SER A 177 -11.34 1.47 -19.99
CA SER A 177 -11.39 1.19 -21.43
C SER A 177 -12.69 0.52 -21.90
N THR A 178 -13.72 0.42 -21.04
CA THR A 178 -15.03 -0.09 -21.43
C THR A 178 -15.61 0.76 -22.57
N PRO A 179 -15.84 0.20 -23.78
CA PRO A 179 -16.25 1.00 -24.94
C PRO A 179 -17.53 1.80 -24.72
N ALA A 180 -18.51 1.22 -24.02
CA ALA A 180 -19.79 1.85 -23.73
C ALA A 180 -19.69 3.08 -22.79
N TRP A 181 -18.56 3.28 -22.11
CA TRP A 181 -18.34 4.45 -21.26
C TRP A 181 -17.84 5.67 -22.04
N GLY A 182 -17.32 5.46 -23.26
CA GLY A 182 -16.83 6.55 -24.10
C GLY A 182 -15.68 7.35 -23.50
N ILE A 183 -14.94 6.80 -22.53
CA ILE A 183 -13.85 7.52 -21.84
C ILE A 183 -12.64 7.60 -22.77
N LEU A 184 -12.26 8.83 -23.11
CA LEU A 184 -11.07 9.15 -23.91
C LEU A 184 -9.83 9.26 -23.04
N ARG A 185 -9.97 9.90 -21.86
CA ARG A 185 -8.89 10.06 -20.88
C ARG A 185 -9.45 10.09 -19.47
N TRP A 186 -8.61 9.68 -18.53
CA TRP A 186 -8.95 9.74 -17.12
C TRP A 186 -7.69 10.03 -16.27
N GLN A 187 -7.92 10.57 -15.07
CA GLN A 187 -6.89 10.88 -14.09
C GLN A 187 -7.47 10.72 -12.68
N ILE A 188 -6.71 10.09 -11.79
CA ILE A 188 -7.00 10.03 -10.36
C ILE A 188 -6.24 11.14 -9.66
N VAL A 189 -6.93 11.87 -8.79
CA VAL A 189 -6.33 12.87 -7.92
C VAL A 189 -6.65 12.51 -6.47
N LEU A 190 -5.61 12.33 -5.67
CA LEU A 190 -5.71 12.04 -4.24
C LEU A 190 -5.38 13.31 -3.46
N THR A 191 -6.25 13.70 -2.55
CA THR A 191 -6.08 14.88 -1.69
C THR A 191 -6.48 14.55 -0.26
N SER A 192 -5.85 15.17 0.73
CA SER A 192 -6.33 15.07 2.12
C SER A 192 -6.93 16.41 2.54
N ASP A 193 -8.01 16.38 3.31
CA ASP A 193 -8.59 17.58 3.90
C ASP A 193 -7.91 17.97 5.23
N GLN A 194 -8.39 19.04 5.87
CA GLN A 194 -7.84 19.50 7.16
C GLN A 194 -8.10 18.52 8.31
N ALA A 195 -9.10 17.65 8.18
CA ALA A 195 -9.42 16.61 9.15
C ALA A 195 -8.65 15.30 8.86
N SER A 196 -7.73 15.31 7.88
CA SER A 196 -6.93 14.16 7.44
C SER A 196 -7.74 13.02 6.83
N PHE A 197 -8.93 13.31 6.30
CA PHE A 197 -9.63 12.35 5.45
C PHE A 197 -9.07 12.40 4.04
N ASP A 198 -8.88 11.23 3.45
CA ASP A 198 -8.38 11.08 2.09
C ASP A 198 -9.53 11.07 1.09
N HIS A 199 -9.52 12.05 0.20
CA HIS A 199 -10.45 12.19 -0.91
C HIS A 199 -9.83 11.62 -2.19
N VAL A 200 -10.66 10.95 -2.99
CA VAL A 200 -10.32 10.50 -4.33
C VAL A 200 -11.24 11.16 -5.36
N GLU A 201 -10.65 11.91 -6.29
CA GLU A 201 -11.34 12.45 -7.46
C GLU A 201 -10.91 11.69 -8.71
N ILE A 202 -11.87 11.09 -9.41
CA ILE A 202 -11.70 10.50 -10.73
C ILE A 202 -12.18 11.52 -11.76
N ARG A 203 -11.23 12.09 -12.50
CA ARG A 203 -11.49 13.03 -13.59
C ARG A 203 -11.62 12.27 -14.90
N LEU A 204 -12.70 12.50 -15.63
CA LEU A 204 -12.99 11.84 -16.89
C LEU A 204 -13.10 12.85 -18.03
N ILE A 205 -12.57 12.49 -19.19
CA ILE A 205 -12.92 13.11 -20.48
C ILE A 205 -13.63 12.02 -21.27
N CYS A 206 -14.90 12.26 -21.61
CA CYS A 206 -15.69 11.35 -22.42
C CYS A 206 -15.92 11.92 -23.81
N ALA A 207 -16.11 11.05 -24.80
CA ALA A 207 -16.56 11.42 -26.12
C ALA A 207 -17.98 12.01 -26.04
N THR A 208 -18.23 13.09 -26.76
CA THR A 208 -19.56 13.69 -26.90
C THR A 208 -20.20 13.25 -28.22
N GLY A 209 -21.51 13.01 -28.21
CA GLY A 209 -22.28 12.76 -29.43
C GLY A 209 -22.20 11.35 -30.03
N MET A 210 -21.81 10.33 -29.26
CA MET A 210 -21.97 8.93 -29.66
C MET A 210 -23.26 8.35 -29.08
N ASP A 211 -24.08 7.73 -29.92
CA ASP A 211 -25.28 7.00 -29.48
C ASP A 211 -24.90 5.75 -28.68
N GLY A 212 -25.65 5.47 -27.60
CA GLY A 212 -25.46 4.28 -26.76
C GLY A 212 -24.40 4.40 -25.66
N LEU A 213 -23.90 5.62 -25.39
CA LEU A 213 -23.03 5.86 -24.24
C LEU A 213 -23.81 5.77 -22.92
N VAL A 214 -23.16 5.16 -21.94
CA VAL A 214 -23.66 5.02 -20.58
C VAL A 214 -23.64 6.38 -19.86
N ALA A 215 -24.72 6.69 -19.13
CA ALA A 215 -24.81 7.93 -18.35
C ALA A 215 -23.72 7.99 -17.26
N LEU A 216 -23.32 9.20 -16.85
CA LEU A 216 -22.25 9.40 -15.87
C LEU A 216 -22.58 8.71 -14.54
N GLU A 217 -23.84 8.72 -14.14
CA GLU A 217 -24.35 8.12 -12.91
C GLU A 217 -24.15 6.61 -12.88
N GLU A 218 -24.29 5.94 -14.03
CA GLU A 218 -24.04 4.51 -14.17
C GLU A 218 -22.54 4.18 -14.15
N ILE A 219 -21.71 5.03 -14.74
CA ILE A 219 -20.24 4.91 -14.65
C ILE A 219 -19.82 5.09 -13.19
N GLU A 220 -20.34 6.12 -12.52
CA GLU A 220 -20.09 6.39 -11.10
C GLU A 220 -20.51 5.21 -10.23
N ALA A 221 -21.68 4.61 -10.45
CA ALA A 221 -22.12 3.44 -9.69
C ALA A 221 -21.17 2.24 -9.86
N LYS A 222 -20.68 2.00 -11.09
CA LYS A 222 -19.70 0.93 -11.35
C LYS A 222 -18.34 1.22 -10.72
N LEU A 223 -17.90 2.48 -10.74
CA LEU A 223 -16.67 2.89 -10.07
C LEU A 223 -16.81 2.80 -8.54
N LYS A 224 -17.90 3.28 -7.95
CA LYS A 224 -18.18 3.13 -6.51
C LYS A 224 -18.08 1.67 -6.08
N ARG A 225 -18.65 0.74 -6.87
CA ARG A 225 -18.52 -0.70 -6.61
C ARG A 225 -17.08 -1.21 -6.70
N HIS A 226 -16.30 -0.73 -7.69
CA HIS A 226 -14.89 -1.10 -7.84
C HIS A 226 -14.04 -0.61 -6.66
N PHE A 227 -14.35 0.57 -6.12
CA PHE A 227 -13.65 1.23 -5.03
C PHE A 227 -14.20 0.88 -3.64
N TYR A 228 -15.15 -0.06 -3.56
CA TYR A 228 -15.80 -0.46 -2.31
C TYR A 228 -16.43 0.72 -1.54
N VAL A 229 -16.92 1.72 -2.26
CA VAL A 229 -17.51 2.92 -1.65
C VAL A 229 -18.83 2.57 -0.99
N ASP A 230 -18.92 2.88 0.29
CA ASP A 230 -20.09 2.70 1.14
C ASP A 230 -20.72 4.05 1.54
N ALA A 231 -21.72 4.02 2.42
CA ALA A 231 -22.40 5.23 2.87
C ALA A 231 -21.48 6.18 3.67
N SER A 232 -20.44 5.66 4.33
CA SER A 232 -19.47 6.44 5.10
C SER A 232 -18.42 7.12 4.22
N SER A 233 -17.97 6.46 3.16
CA SER A 233 -16.92 6.92 2.25
C SER A 233 -17.46 7.68 1.03
N GLY A 234 -18.78 7.69 0.82
CA GLY A 234 -19.43 8.32 -0.33
C GLY A 234 -19.13 9.80 -0.51
N SER A 235 -18.93 10.56 0.58
CA SER A 235 -18.57 11.98 0.51
C SER A 235 -17.10 12.23 0.17
N LEU A 236 -16.24 11.21 0.24
CA LEU A 236 -14.80 11.27 -0.05
C LEU A 236 -14.49 10.81 -1.49
N PHE A 237 -15.49 10.31 -2.21
CA PHE A 237 -15.35 9.75 -3.55
C PHE A 237 -16.08 10.62 -4.59
N HIS A 238 -15.36 11.13 -5.57
CA HIS A 238 -15.91 12.02 -6.59
C HIS A 238 -15.56 11.55 -8.00
N VAL A 239 -16.56 11.55 -8.89
CA VAL A 239 -16.37 11.29 -10.32
C VAL A 239 -16.86 12.52 -11.09
N ASN A 240 -15.96 13.17 -11.82
CA ASN A 240 -16.26 14.43 -12.51
C ASN A 240 -15.84 14.38 -13.97
N ILE A 241 -16.72 14.83 -14.86
CA ILE A 241 -16.34 15.15 -16.23
C ILE A 241 -15.59 16.49 -16.22
N ARG A 242 -14.41 16.50 -16.84
CA ARG A 242 -13.49 17.65 -16.82
C ARG A 242 -13.04 18.00 -18.23
N THR A 243 -12.55 19.22 -18.39
CA THR A 243 -11.94 19.69 -19.64
C THR A 243 -10.46 19.30 -19.70
N PRO A 244 -9.82 19.28 -20.88
CA PRO A 244 -8.40 18.93 -21.01
C PRO A 244 -7.43 19.81 -20.21
N ASP A 245 -7.83 21.01 -19.80
CA ASP A 245 -7.02 21.95 -19.04
C ASP A 245 -7.02 21.64 -17.54
N ASP A 246 -8.03 20.91 -17.05
CA ASP A 246 -8.12 20.46 -15.66
C ASP A 246 -7.17 19.28 -15.37
N PHE A 247 -6.59 18.66 -16.39
CA PHE A 247 -5.72 17.49 -16.24
C PHE A 247 -4.28 17.92 -15.99
N ILE A 248 -3.72 17.39 -14.91
CA ILE A 248 -2.34 17.68 -14.52
C ILE A 248 -1.38 16.90 -15.41
N ARG A 249 -0.39 17.61 -15.96
CA ARG A 249 0.59 17.06 -16.91
C ARG A 249 1.99 17.05 -16.33
N SER A 250 2.82 16.12 -16.78
CA SER A 250 4.24 16.06 -16.43
C SER A 250 4.97 17.29 -16.98
N GLU A 251 5.83 17.90 -16.19
CA GLU A 251 6.63 19.07 -16.59
C GLU A 251 7.55 18.78 -17.80
N THR A 252 8.11 17.57 -17.87
CA THR A 252 9.12 17.20 -18.87
C THR A 252 8.55 16.72 -20.20
N GLY A 253 7.36 16.12 -20.20
CA GLY A 253 6.80 15.44 -21.38
C GLY A 253 5.41 15.89 -21.82
N ASN A 254 4.79 16.86 -21.12
CA ASN A 254 3.41 17.30 -21.33
C ASN A 254 2.37 16.14 -21.35
N LYS A 255 2.72 14.98 -20.78
CA LYS A 255 1.85 13.80 -20.69
C LYS A 255 0.94 13.95 -19.49
N VAL A 256 -0.34 13.59 -19.64
CA VAL A 256 -1.28 13.53 -18.52
C VAL A 256 -0.80 12.47 -17.53
N ILE A 257 -0.63 12.86 -16.27
CA ILE A 257 -0.24 11.94 -15.20
C ILE A 257 -1.48 11.14 -14.78
N LYS A 258 -1.42 9.80 -14.78
CA LYS A 258 -2.61 8.98 -14.45
C LYS A 258 -3.03 9.11 -12.98
N VAL A 259 -2.07 9.16 -12.06
CA VAL A 259 -2.33 9.32 -10.62
C VAL A 259 -1.55 10.51 -10.10
N VAL A 260 -2.25 11.44 -9.48
CA VAL A 260 -1.67 12.61 -8.85
C VAL A 260 -1.94 12.54 -7.36
N ASP A 261 -0.90 12.24 -6.60
CA ASP A 261 -0.99 12.25 -5.15
C ASP A 261 -0.58 13.62 -4.59
N ARG A 262 -1.55 14.33 -3.99
CA ARG A 262 -1.38 15.62 -3.32
C ARG A 262 -1.58 15.51 -1.81
N ARG A 263 -1.76 14.31 -1.27
CA ARG A 263 -1.90 14.09 0.17
C ARG A 263 -0.66 14.58 0.91
N GLY A 264 -0.87 15.27 2.02
CA GLY A 264 0.19 15.86 2.83
C GLY A 264 0.98 17.01 2.18
N LYS A 265 0.59 17.52 1.00
CA LYS A 265 1.14 18.79 0.47
C LYS A 265 0.27 19.93 0.99
N LYS A 266 0.79 20.70 1.96
CA LYS A 266 0.17 21.97 2.35
C LYS A 266 0.12 22.87 1.10
N LYS A 267 -1.06 23.38 0.77
CA LYS A 267 -1.19 24.49 -0.18
C LYS A 267 -0.45 25.71 0.34
#